data_AF-A0A0K2YRF6-F1
#
_entry.id   AF-A0A0K2YRF6-F1
#
_cell.length_a   1.000
_cell.length_b   1.000
_cell.length_c   1.000
_cell.angle_alpha   90.00
_cell.angle_beta   90.00
_cell.angle_gamma   90.00
#
_symmetry.space_group_name_H-M   'P 1'
#
loop_
_entity.id
_entity.type
_entity.pdbx_description
1 polymer ?
#
loop_
_entity_poly.entity_id
_entity_poly.type
_entity_poly.pdbx_seq_one_letter_code
_entity_poly.pdbx_strand_id
1 'polypeptide(L)'
;MLMQLFDTANTIVLAVPQPEAVQPPGGEKMWRIIGVALWVFTGMAVLGIITGGGWMWIDHMSDRGATSGKGVKIVIGAFIGAGIMSLAATLITFAQS
;
A
#
# COMPACT_ATOMS: atom_id res chain seq x y z
N MET A 1 43.96 3.31 1.81
CA MET A 1 43.92 2.07 1.01
C MET A 1 42.63 1.28 1.19
N LEU A 2 42.17 1.01 2.42
CA LEU A 2 40.98 0.19 2.66
C LEU A 2 39.68 0.81 2.08
N MET A 3 39.52 2.14 2.17
CA MET A 3 38.37 2.85 1.61
C MET A 3 38.31 2.83 0.07
N GLN A 4 39.47 2.88 -0.59
CA GLN A 4 39.56 2.80 -2.06
C GLN A 4 39.24 1.40 -2.59
N LEU A 5 39.56 0.35 -1.82
CA LEU A 5 39.15 -1.01 -2.15
C LEU A 5 37.63 -1.19 -2.08
N PHE A 6 36.96 -0.54 -1.13
CA PHE A 6 35.49 -0.57 -1.04
C PHE A 6 34.83 0.16 -2.23
N ASP A 7 35.33 1.33 -2.63
CA ASP A 7 34.83 2.03 -3.82
C ASP A 7 35.10 1.24 -5.11
N THR A 8 36.28 0.61 -5.21
CA THR A 8 36.64 -0.24 -6.35
C THR A 8 35.78 -1.51 -6.41
N ALA A 9 35.47 -2.14 -5.28
CA ALA A 9 34.59 -3.30 -5.24
C ALA A 9 33.14 -2.96 -5.63
N ASN A 10 32.61 -1.82 -5.15
CA ASN A 10 31.26 -1.37 -5.51
C ASN A 10 31.15 -1.00 -7.01
N THR A 11 32.18 -0.36 -7.55
CA THR A 11 32.21 0.00 -8.98
C THR A 11 32.35 -1.21 -9.89
N ILE A 12 33.06 -2.27 -9.47
CA ILE A 12 33.17 -3.54 -10.23
C ILE A 12 31.83 -4.30 -10.25
N VAL A 13 31.07 -4.30 -9.15
CA VAL A 13 29.74 -4.96 -9.10
C VAL A 13 28.73 -4.23 -10.01
N LEU A 14 28.83 -2.90 -10.10
CA LEU A 14 28.01 -2.08 -11.02
C LEU A 14 28.45 -2.15 -12.48
N ALA A 15 29.69 -2.61 -12.75
CA ALA A 15 30.24 -2.77 -14.10
C ALA A 15 29.86 -4.11 -14.75
N VAL A 16 29.25 -5.04 -14.00
CA VAL A 16 28.61 -6.22 -14.58
C VAL A 16 27.37 -5.73 -15.33
N PRO A 17 27.23 -5.99 -16.65
CA PRO A 17 26.03 -5.67 -17.39
C PRO A 17 24.85 -6.33 -16.67
N GLN A 18 24.07 -5.52 -15.96
CA GLN A 18 22.83 -5.96 -15.36
C GLN A 18 21.92 -6.31 -16.54
N PRO A 19 21.46 -7.57 -16.69
CA PRO A 19 20.47 -7.87 -17.71
C PRO A 19 19.30 -6.91 -17.47
N GLU A 20 18.91 -6.18 -18.52
CA GLU A 20 17.75 -5.29 -18.44
C GLU A 20 16.59 -6.10 -17.83
N ALA A 21 15.87 -5.51 -16.88
CA ALA A 21 14.68 -6.12 -16.32
C ALA A 21 13.62 -6.19 -17.43
N VAL A 22 13.73 -7.20 -18.29
CA VAL A 22 12.78 -7.45 -19.37
C VAL A 22 11.51 -7.96 -18.70
N GLN A 23 10.49 -7.10 -18.65
CA GLN A 23 9.19 -7.51 -18.15
C GLN A 23 8.70 -8.73 -18.95
N PRO A 24 8.25 -9.81 -18.28
CA PRO A 24 7.79 -11.00 -18.97
C PRO A 24 6.61 -10.64 -19.89
N PRO A 25 6.56 -11.16 -21.13
CA PRO A 25 5.49 -10.86 -22.08
C PRO A 25 4.11 -11.09 -21.44
N GLY A 26 3.31 -10.04 -21.29
CA GLY A 26 2.01 -10.06 -20.60
C GLY A 26 1.99 -9.39 -19.21
N GLY A 27 3.14 -9.03 -18.64
CA GLY A 27 3.26 -8.34 -17.35
C GLY A 27 2.53 -7.00 -17.29
N GLU A 28 2.57 -6.22 -18.38
CA GLU A 28 1.87 -4.92 -18.47
C GLU A 28 0.36 -5.02 -18.21
N LYS A 29 -0.30 -6.07 -18.71
CA LYS A 29 -1.74 -6.26 -18.49
C LYS A 29 -2.03 -6.61 -17.04
N MET A 30 -1.19 -7.45 -16.43
CA MET A 30 -1.33 -7.86 -15.03
C MET A 30 -1.11 -6.66 -14.09
N TRP A 31 -0.06 -5.87 -14.33
CA TRP A 31 0.22 -4.66 -13.55
C TRP A 31 -0.88 -3.59 -13.69
N ARG A 32 -1.47 -3.44 -14.89
CA ARG A 32 -2.61 -2.54 -15.10
C ARG A 32 -3.85 -2.96 -14.29
N ILE A 33 -4.15 -4.27 -14.24
CA ILE A 33 -5.27 -4.80 -13.44
C ILE A 33 -5.02 -4.56 -11.94
N ILE A 34 -3.80 -4.83 -11.48
CA ILE A 34 -3.42 -4.61 -10.07
C ILE A 34 -3.55 -3.12 -9.71
N GLY A 35 -3.07 -2.21 -10.57
CA GLY A 35 -3.20 -0.76 -10.35
C GLY A 35 -4.66 -0.31 -10.24
N VAL A 36 -5.54 -0.80 -11.11
CA VAL A 36 -6.99 -0.52 -11.04
C VAL A 36 -7.58 -1.07 -9.75
N ALA A 37 -7.22 -2.29 -9.34
CA ALA A 37 -7.70 -2.90 -8.11
C ALA A 37 -7.29 -2.08 -6.88
N LEU A 38 -6.02 -1.65 -6.80
CA LEU A 38 -5.54 -0.79 -5.71
C LEU A 38 -6.40 0.47 -5.58
N TRP A 39 -6.70 1.16 -6.69
CA TRP A 39 -7.55 2.35 -6.69
C TRP A 39 -8.97 2.09 -6.20
N VAL A 40 -9.59 0.98 -6.62
CA VAL A 40 -10.93 0.60 -6.17
C VAL A 40 -10.95 0.35 -4.66
N PHE A 41 -9.96 -0.37 -4.15
CA PHE A 41 -9.82 -0.63 -2.72
C PHE A 41 -9.54 0.64 -1.91
N THR A 42 -8.74 1.57 -2.42
CA THR A 42 -8.54 2.89 -1.81
C THR A 42 -9.86 3.66 -1.73
N GLY A 43 -10.66 3.66 -2.80
CA GLY A 43 -12.00 4.26 -2.79
C GLY A 43 -12.92 3.64 -1.72
N MET A 44 -12.92 2.30 -1.61
CA MET A 44 -13.69 1.61 -0.57
C MET A 44 -13.21 1.93 0.85
N ALA A 45 -11.90 2.07 1.08
CA ALA A 45 -11.36 2.44 2.38
C ALA A 45 -11.84 3.83 2.81
N VAL A 46 -11.85 4.80 1.88
CA VAL A 46 -12.39 6.15 2.14
C VAL A 46 -13.89 6.09 2.47
N LEU A 47 -14.67 5.33 1.70
CA LEU A 47 -16.10 5.13 1.99
C LEU A 47 -16.31 4.46 3.36
N GLY A 48 -15.45 3.51 3.74
CA GLY A 48 -15.46 2.87 5.05
C GLY A 48 -15.23 3.87 6.20
N ILE A 49 -14.31 4.82 6.02
CA ILE A 49 -14.05 5.88 7.01
C ILE A 49 -15.24 6.83 7.11
N ILE A 50 -15.81 7.27 5.99
CA ILE A 50 -16.97 8.18 5.96
C ILE A 50 -18.17 7.52 6.63
N THR A 51 -18.47 6.27 6.27
CA THR A 51 -19.62 5.55 6.83
C THR A 51 -19.39 5.21 8.31
N GLY A 52 -18.20 4.77 8.70
CA GLY A 52 -17.86 4.48 10.09
C GLY A 52 -17.89 5.74 10.99
N GLY A 53 -17.37 6.86 10.49
CA GLY A 53 -17.45 8.17 11.14
C GLY A 53 -18.88 8.68 11.27
N GLY A 54 -19.70 8.52 10.21
CA GLY A 54 -21.12 8.85 10.24
C GLY A 54 -21.89 8.04 11.29
N TRP A 55 -21.59 6.74 11.43
CA TRP A 55 -22.15 5.90 12.49
C TRP A 55 -21.73 6.36 13.89
N MET A 56 -20.47 6.78 14.08
CA MET A 56 -20.03 7.34 15.37
C MET A 56 -20.73 8.66 15.71
N TRP A 57 -20.99 9.49 14.70
CA TRP A 57 -21.71 10.74 14.87
C TRP A 57 -23.17 10.51 15.32
N ILE A 58 -23.87 9.56 14.69
CA ILE A 58 -25.25 9.22 15.07
C ILE A 58 -25.33 8.64 16.48
N ASP A 59 -24.37 7.76 16.84
CA ASP A 59 -24.28 7.20 18.20
C ASP A 59 -24.05 8.29 19.25
N HIS A 60 -23.22 9.30 18.91
CA HIS A 60 -22.96 10.45 19.77
C HIS A 60 -24.19 11.36 19.92
N MET A 61 -24.91 11.62 18.83
CA MET A 61 -26.15 12.40 18.85
C MET A 61 -27.30 11.72 19.60
N SER A 62 -27.29 10.39 19.69
CA SER A 62 -28.36 9.61 20.33
C SER A 62 -28.18 9.45 21.84
N ASP A 63 -27.22 10.17 22.46
CA ASP A 63 -26.86 10.11 23.89
C ASP A 63 -26.49 8.71 24.40
N ARG A 64 -26.27 7.76 23.48
CA ARG A 64 -25.81 6.41 23.81
C ARG A 64 -24.33 6.41 24.17
N GLY A 65 -23.61 7.50 23.90
CA GLY A 65 -22.15 7.49 23.83
C GLY A 65 -21.69 6.52 22.74
N ALA A 66 -20.38 6.44 22.48
CA ALA A 66 -19.84 5.48 21.51
C ALA A 66 -19.93 3.99 21.99
N THR A 67 -20.95 3.64 22.78
CA THR A 67 -21.13 2.34 23.45
C THR A 67 -21.29 1.17 22.49
N SER A 68 -21.78 1.38 21.26
CA SER A 68 -21.85 0.29 20.28
C SER A 68 -20.45 -0.11 19.78
N GLY A 69 -19.49 0.82 19.79
CA GLY A 69 -18.14 0.64 19.24
C GLY A 69 -18.11 0.25 17.75
N LYS A 70 -19.27 0.18 17.08
CA LYS A 70 -19.43 -0.35 15.73
C LYS A 70 -18.79 0.56 14.69
N GLY A 71 -19.03 1.87 14.79
CA GLY A 71 -18.38 2.84 13.92
C GLY A 71 -16.86 2.88 14.14
N VAL A 72 -16.38 2.79 15.39
CA VAL A 72 -14.94 2.70 15.71
C VAL A 72 -14.31 1.48 15.04
N LYS A 73 -14.95 0.31 15.16
CA LYS A 73 -14.47 -0.95 14.54
C LYS A 73 -14.41 -0.87 13.02
N ILE A 74 -15.39 -0.22 12.39
CA ILE A 74 -15.41 0.00 10.93
C ILE A 74 -14.24 0.90 10.51
N VAL A 75 -14.03 2.01 11.21
CA VAL A 75 -12.93 2.95 10.92
C VAL A 75 -11.57 2.29 11.13
N ILE A 76 -11.37 1.58 12.26
CA ILE A 76 -10.14 0.84 12.53
C ILE A 76 -9.90 -0.23 11.46
N GLY A 77 -10.93 -0.98 11.08
CA GLY A 77 -10.83 -1.97 9.99
C GLY A 77 -10.43 -1.33 8.66
N ALA A 78 -10.97 -0.16 8.33
CA ALA A 78 -10.59 0.59 7.13
C ALA A 78 -9.13 1.06 7.19
N PHE A 79 -8.63 1.51 8.34
CA PHE A 79 -7.21 1.87 8.52
C PHE A 79 -6.27 0.69 8.38
N ILE A 80 -6.61 -0.45 8.99
CA ILE A 80 -5.81 -1.69 8.86
C ILE A 80 -5.79 -2.14 7.40
N GLY A 81 -6.96 -2.15 6.74
CA GLY A 81 -7.07 -2.48 5.32
C GLY A 81 -6.22 -1.55 4.45
N ALA A 82 -6.30 -0.24 4.66
CA ALA A 82 -5.47 0.74 3.95
C ALA A 82 -3.97 0.53 4.20
N GLY A 83 -3.58 0.18 5.42
CA GLY A 83 -2.19 -0.14 5.77
C GLY A 83 -1.66 -1.37 5.01
N ILE A 84 -2.42 -2.47 4.97
CA ILE A 84 -2.06 -3.68 4.21
C ILE A 84 -1.94 -3.35 2.72
N MET A 85 -2.86 -2.56 2.19
CA MET A 85 -2.85 -2.12 0.80
C MET A 85 -1.63 -1.24 0.48
N SER A 86 -1.23 -0.36 1.40
CA SER A 86 -0.01 0.44 1.27
C SER A 86 1.24 -0.44 1.24
N LEU A 87 1.31 -1.48 2.08
CA LEU A 87 2.42 -2.44 2.06
C LEU A 87 2.46 -3.23 0.75
N ALA A 88 1.31 -3.70 0.27
CA ALA A 88 1.19 -4.37 -1.02
C ALA A 88 1.65 -3.47 -2.17
N ALA A 89 1.23 -2.19 -2.17
CA ALA A 89 1.66 -1.22 -3.16
C ALA A 89 3.19 -0.99 -3.14
N THR A 90 3.80 -0.89 -1.96
CA THR A 90 5.26 -0.77 -1.84
C THR A 90 5.99 -1.99 -2.38
N LEU A 91 5.50 -3.20 -2.09
CA LEU A 91 6.07 -4.45 -2.62
C LEU A 91 5.95 -4.54 -4.14
N ILE A 92 4.82 -4.07 -4.70
CA ILE A 92 4.61 -4.00 -6.15
C ILE A 92 5.63 -3.04 -6.78
N THR A 93 5.79 -1.84 -6.22
CA THR A 93 6.76 -0.85 -6.72
C THR A 93 8.19 -1.38 -6.64
N PHE A 94 8.55 -2.07 -5.57
CA PHE A 94 9.86 -2.72 -5.43
C PHE A 94 10.06 -3.88 -6.42
N ALA A 95 9.01 -4.63 -6.74
CA ALA A 95 9.06 -5.69 -7.75
C ALA A 95 9.12 -5.15 -9.20
N GLN A 96 8.82 -3.87 -9.40
CA GLN A 96 8.89 -3.17 -10.68
C GLN A 96 10.19 -2.38 -10.89
N SER A 97 10.96 -2.12 -9.83
CA SER A 97 12.27 -1.45 -9.85
C SER A 97 13.41 -2.44 -10.10
#